data_AF-A0A2Z7DH87-F1
#
_entry.id   AF-A0A2Z7DH87-F1
#
_cell.length_a   1.000
_cell.length_b   1.000
_cell.length_c   1.000
_cell.angle_alpha   90.00
_cell.angle_beta   90.00
_cell.angle_gamma   90.00
#
_symmetry.space_group_name_H-M   'P 1'
#
loop_
_entity.id
_entity.type
_entity.pdbx_description
1 polymer ?
#
loop_
_entity_poly.entity_id
_entity_poly.type
_entity_poly.pdbx_seq_one_letter_code
_entity_poly.pdbx_strand_id
1 'polypeptide(L)'
;GASLSEYTRTLNVEKMLLAILKFIVDANAMNLVPNCQERCLHFALEKLKFISSNLRRRSIPLTEILEKDLKEKFHCIKSSFTYAAKLLSLVLKTCEPSSPQARAYDLVNEMFNLVVSVEEFFGYGYAIRFTAIVVPWIPDLILALGSIHLLKQTQEEGVGSVLSRNDRLSLSSWKNILAIVEVQELIILEEETEFIPNSRFSAFKKFVELMTQILKTNNTVLDAVGAILLADSLQALQDKNYNIVLGLLHFVCVKLVKSEDCEQKELKLILASLEQLHSKLQTETEELGNGDHDREKLIRAIALFDPVFMSSDFG
;
A
#
# COMPACT_ATOMS: atom_id res chain seq x y z
N GLY A 1 -5.97 -33.27 16.20
CA GLY A 1 -5.72 -33.16 17.65
C GLY A 1 -4.89 -31.93 18.00
N ALA A 2 -3.59 -31.93 17.67
CA ALA A 2 -2.67 -30.84 18.02
C ALA A 2 -2.91 -29.53 17.24
N SER A 3 -3.28 -29.61 15.95
CA SER A 3 -3.52 -28.43 15.08
C SER A 3 -4.72 -27.57 15.54
N LEU A 4 -5.81 -28.19 16.00
CA LEU A 4 -7.00 -27.48 16.47
C LEU A 4 -6.77 -26.77 17.83
N SER A 5 -5.99 -27.40 18.71
CA SER A 5 -5.56 -26.83 20.00
C SER A 5 -4.70 -25.57 19.78
N GLU A 6 -3.75 -25.65 18.84
CA GLU A 6 -2.92 -24.50 18.47
C GLU A 6 -3.74 -23.40 17.76
N TYR A 7 -4.71 -23.78 16.93
CA TYR A 7 -5.62 -22.84 16.29
C TYR A 7 -6.38 -21.99 17.31
N THR A 8 -7.00 -22.68 18.27
CA THR A 8 -7.80 -22.05 19.33
C THR A 8 -6.93 -21.14 20.20
N ARG A 9 -5.71 -21.58 20.54
CA ARG A 9 -4.76 -20.76 21.31
C ARG A 9 -4.42 -19.45 20.59
N THR A 10 -4.06 -19.52 19.30
CA THR A 10 -3.75 -18.32 18.51
C THR A 10 -4.94 -17.38 18.41
N LEU A 11 -6.14 -17.90 18.15
CA LEU A 11 -7.35 -17.09 18.05
C LEU A 11 -7.68 -16.39 19.39
N ASN A 12 -7.46 -17.06 20.52
CA ASN A 12 -7.64 -16.46 21.85
C ASN A 12 -6.64 -15.33 22.12
N VAL A 13 -5.38 -15.49 21.71
CA VAL A 13 -4.38 -14.41 21.79
C VAL A 13 -4.82 -13.21 20.94
N GLU A 14 -5.30 -13.43 19.72
CA GLU A 14 -5.80 -12.35 18.86
C GLU A 14 -7.00 -11.61 19.47
N LYS A 15 -7.94 -12.33 20.10
CA LYS A 15 -9.07 -11.74 20.85
C LYS A 15 -8.59 -10.91 22.03
N MET A 16 -7.61 -11.39 22.79
CA MET A 16 -7.01 -10.63 23.90
C MET A 16 -6.35 -9.35 23.40
N LEU A 17 -5.54 -9.44 22.34
CA LEU A 17 -4.91 -8.28 21.70
C LEU A 17 -5.96 -7.31 21.11
N LEU A 18 -7.13 -7.80 20.68
CA LEU A 18 -8.28 -6.97 20.28
C LEU A 18 -8.91 -6.24 21.45
N ALA A 19 -9.12 -6.88 22.59
CA ALA A 19 -9.60 -6.20 23.79
C ALA A 19 -8.64 -5.09 24.22
N ILE A 20 -7.33 -5.34 24.19
CA ILE A 20 -6.30 -4.35 24.53
C ILE A 20 -6.30 -3.19 23.52
N LEU A 21 -6.33 -3.48 22.21
CA LEU A 21 -6.38 -2.43 21.18
C LEU A 21 -7.62 -1.55 21.33
N LYS A 22 -8.78 -2.17 21.61
CA LYS A 22 -10.03 -1.44 21.86
C LYS A 22 -9.88 -0.51 23.06
N PHE A 23 -9.34 -1.00 24.17
CA PHE A 23 -9.09 -0.20 25.36
C PHE A 23 -8.15 0.99 25.08
N ILE A 24 -7.07 0.76 24.32
CA ILE A 24 -6.14 1.83 23.91
C ILE A 24 -6.87 2.92 23.11
N VAL A 25 -7.72 2.53 22.15
CA VAL A 25 -8.51 3.46 21.33
C VAL A 25 -9.50 4.24 22.19
N ASP A 26 -10.24 3.57 23.06
CA ASP A 26 -11.23 4.21 23.93
C ASP A 26 -10.54 5.22 24.88
N ALA A 27 -9.38 4.87 25.44
CA ALA A 27 -8.59 5.77 26.27
C ALA A 27 -8.03 6.98 25.49
N ASN A 28 -7.60 6.78 24.23
CA ASN A 28 -7.17 7.88 23.35
C ASN A 28 -8.33 8.81 22.99
N ALA A 29 -9.50 8.24 22.67
CA ALA A 29 -10.71 9.01 22.34
C ALA A 29 -11.19 9.87 23.52
N MET A 30 -10.98 9.39 24.75
CA MET A 30 -11.25 10.13 25.99
C MET A 30 -10.11 11.09 26.39
N ASN A 31 -9.06 11.22 25.57
CA ASN A 31 -7.87 12.03 25.83
C ASN A 31 -7.16 11.71 27.16
N LEU A 32 -7.21 10.45 27.60
CA LEU A 32 -6.58 10.00 28.85
C LEU A 32 -5.07 9.72 28.69
N VAL A 33 -4.57 9.68 27.44
CA VAL A 33 -3.20 9.26 27.13
C VAL A 33 -2.52 10.14 26.07
N PRO A 34 -2.46 11.48 26.27
CA PRO A 34 -2.03 12.43 25.23
C PRO A 34 -0.60 12.21 24.71
N ASN A 35 0.30 11.67 25.54
CA ASN A 35 1.74 11.53 25.21
C ASN A 35 2.17 10.09 24.84
N CYS A 36 1.23 9.18 24.59
CA CYS A 36 1.56 7.76 24.28
C CYS A 36 1.26 7.35 22.84
N GLN A 37 0.95 8.30 21.96
CA GLN A 37 0.49 8.03 20.59
C GLN A 37 1.43 7.10 19.81
N GLU A 38 2.74 7.32 19.89
CA GLU A 38 3.72 6.46 19.20
C GLU A 38 3.65 5.00 19.70
N ARG A 39 3.57 4.80 21.02
CA ARG A 39 3.47 3.45 21.62
C ARG A 39 2.14 2.79 21.25
N CYS A 40 1.06 3.55 21.19
CA CYS A 40 -0.24 3.07 20.77
C CYS A 40 -0.22 2.60 19.31
N LEU A 41 0.34 3.41 18.40
CA LEU A 41 0.51 3.03 17.00
C LEU A 41 1.43 1.82 16.84
N HIS A 42 2.52 1.75 17.60
CA HIS A 42 3.42 0.60 17.59
C HIS A 42 2.71 -0.68 18.04
N PHE A 43 1.90 -0.62 19.10
CA PHE A 43 1.09 -1.77 19.52
C PHE A 43 0.13 -2.23 18.43
N ALA A 44 -0.56 -1.30 17.76
CA ALA A 44 -1.45 -1.62 16.65
C ALA A 44 -0.67 -2.28 15.50
N LEU A 45 0.50 -1.74 15.13
CA LEU A 45 1.36 -2.28 14.09
C LEU A 45 1.79 -3.72 14.39
N GLU A 46 2.37 -3.97 15.56
CA GLU A 46 2.86 -5.30 15.93
C GLU A 46 1.72 -6.33 16.02
N LYS A 47 0.54 -5.89 16.45
CA LYS A 47 -0.66 -6.72 16.41
C LYS A 47 -1.05 -7.08 14.97
N LEU A 48 -1.08 -6.12 14.04
CA LEU A 48 -1.45 -6.42 12.66
C LEU A 48 -0.42 -7.34 11.99
N LYS A 49 0.88 -7.12 12.22
CA LYS A 49 1.94 -8.05 11.79
C LYS A 49 1.75 -9.46 12.36
N PHE A 50 1.35 -9.56 13.63
CA PHE A 50 1.01 -10.85 14.24
C PHE A 50 -0.16 -11.53 13.51
N ILE A 51 -1.21 -10.79 13.17
CA ILE A 51 -2.33 -11.32 12.37
C ILE A 51 -1.84 -11.78 10.99
N SER A 52 -1.13 -10.93 10.25
CA SER A 52 -0.64 -11.23 8.89
C SER A 52 0.30 -12.44 8.88
N SER A 53 1.22 -12.53 9.83
CA SER A 53 2.12 -13.70 9.97
C SER A 53 1.37 -14.98 10.31
N ASN A 54 0.33 -14.92 11.15
CA ASN A 54 -0.52 -16.08 11.45
C ASN A 54 -1.35 -16.53 10.25
N LEU A 55 -1.78 -15.61 9.38
CA LEU A 55 -2.44 -15.95 8.12
C LEU A 55 -1.46 -16.69 7.19
N ARG A 56 -0.25 -16.16 7.01
CA ARG A 56 0.79 -16.76 6.13
C ARG A 56 1.30 -18.12 6.63
N ARG A 57 1.54 -18.27 7.94
CA ARG A 57 2.05 -19.53 8.53
C ARG A 57 1.05 -20.67 8.37
N ARG A 58 -0.23 -20.36 8.17
CA ARG A 58 -1.31 -21.34 8.01
C ARG A 58 -1.75 -21.42 6.56
N SER A 59 -0.85 -21.89 5.69
CA SER A 59 -1.22 -22.54 4.42
C SER A 59 -1.85 -23.93 4.63
N ILE A 60 -2.50 -24.15 5.78
CA ILE A 60 -3.32 -25.33 6.03
C ILE A 60 -4.57 -25.11 5.17
N PRO A 61 -4.96 -26.07 4.31
CA PRO A 61 -6.12 -25.87 3.47
C PRO A 61 -7.32 -25.59 4.38
N LEU A 62 -7.99 -24.44 4.15
CA LEU A 62 -9.13 -23.95 4.94
C LEU A 62 -10.25 -25.00 5.09
N THR A 63 -10.20 -26.09 4.31
CA THR A 63 -11.05 -27.27 4.38
C THR A 63 -11.04 -27.98 5.73
N GLU A 64 -9.99 -27.83 6.55
CA GLU A 64 -9.94 -28.42 7.91
C GLU A 64 -10.47 -27.49 9.02
N ILE A 65 -10.69 -26.20 8.72
CA ILE A 65 -11.17 -25.23 9.71
C ILE A 65 -12.70 -25.18 9.64
N LEU A 66 -13.36 -25.33 10.79
CA LEU A 66 -14.81 -25.21 10.89
C LEU A 66 -15.26 -23.83 10.38
N GLU A 67 -16.33 -23.76 9.59
CA GLU A 67 -16.86 -22.50 9.05
C GLU A 67 -17.13 -21.45 10.15
N LYS A 68 -17.54 -21.90 11.34
CA LYS A 68 -17.73 -21.08 12.54
C LYS A 68 -16.43 -20.38 12.96
N ASP A 69 -15.32 -21.11 12.95
CA ASP A 69 -14.01 -20.61 13.37
C ASP A 69 -13.47 -19.61 12.34
N LEU A 70 -13.71 -19.85 11.04
CA LEU A 70 -13.41 -18.90 9.97
C LEU A 70 -14.17 -17.58 10.12
N LYS A 71 -15.48 -17.65 10.43
CA LYS A 71 -16.30 -16.45 10.69
C LYS A 71 -15.78 -15.67 11.90
N GLU A 72 -15.39 -16.37 12.96
CA GLU A 72 -14.85 -15.73 14.17
C GLU A 72 -13.48 -15.08 13.91
N LYS A 73 -12.59 -15.77 13.20
CA LYS A 73 -11.31 -15.22 12.74
C LYS A 73 -11.50 -13.97 11.88
N PHE A 74 -12.39 -14.03 10.89
CA PHE A 74 -12.71 -12.89 10.03
C PHE A 74 -13.27 -11.71 10.83
N HIS A 75 -14.13 -11.97 11.81
CA HIS A 75 -14.64 -10.94 12.70
C HIS A 75 -13.53 -10.27 13.53
N CYS A 76 -12.57 -11.05 14.04
CA CYS A 76 -11.39 -10.54 14.75
C CYS A 76 -10.54 -9.63 13.85
N ILE A 77 -10.31 -10.03 12.60
CA ILE A 77 -9.55 -9.26 11.60
C ILE A 77 -10.26 -7.92 11.30
N LYS A 78 -11.56 -7.98 10.97
CA LYS A 78 -12.40 -6.78 10.74
C LYS A 78 -12.32 -5.80 11.89
N SER A 79 -12.48 -6.30 13.11
CA SER A 79 -12.47 -5.47 14.32
C SER A 79 -11.09 -4.88 14.55
N SER A 80 -10.02 -5.67 14.39
CA SER A 80 -8.64 -5.20 14.54
C SER A 80 -8.30 -4.09 13.55
N PHE A 81 -8.69 -4.25 12.27
CA PHE A 81 -8.54 -3.20 11.26
C PHE A 81 -9.29 -1.93 11.67
N THR A 82 -10.56 -2.07 12.05
CA THR A 82 -11.41 -0.92 12.41
C THR A 82 -10.84 -0.13 13.59
N TYR A 83 -10.38 -0.81 14.65
CA TYR A 83 -9.79 -0.12 15.79
C TYR A 83 -8.41 0.47 15.48
N ALA A 84 -7.60 -0.17 14.63
CA ALA A 84 -6.35 0.42 14.15
C ALA A 84 -6.61 1.70 13.32
N ALA A 85 -7.62 1.67 12.44
CA ALA A 85 -8.03 2.83 11.65
C ALA A 85 -8.55 3.97 12.53
N LYS A 86 -9.36 3.66 13.55
CA LYS A 86 -9.81 4.64 14.55
C LYS A 86 -8.63 5.27 15.29
N LEU A 87 -7.68 4.46 15.75
CA LEU A 87 -6.49 4.96 16.43
C LEU A 87 -5.69 5.90 15.53
N LEU A 88 -5.48 5.50 14.28
CA LEU A 88 -4.79 6.29 13.27
C LEU A 88 -5.49 7.63 13.06
N SER A 89 -6.81 7.62 12.85
CA SER A 89 -7.63 8.84 12.68
C SER A 89 -7.51 9.78 13.87
N LEU A 90 -7.52 9.25 15.10
CA LEU A 90 -7.34 10.05 16.33
C LEU A 90 -5.95 10.69 16.39
N VAL A 91 -4.90 9.93 16.06
CA VAL A 91 -3.54 10.45 16.05
C VAL A 91 -3.38 11.52 14.96
N LEU A 92 -3.86 11.27 13.74
CA LEU A 92 -3.79 12.25 12.64
C LEU A 92 -4.47 13.58 12.98
N LYS A 93 -5.61 13.54 13.70
CA LYS A 93 -6.34 14.75 14.12
C LYS A 93 -5.64 15.56 15.21
N THR A 94 -4.78 14.92 16.00
CA THR A 94 -4.10 15.52 17.15
C THR A 94 -2.64 15.87 16.85
N CYS A 95 -2.18 15.66 15.61
CA CYS A 95 -0.79 15.88 15.23
C CYS A 95 -0.42 17.37 15.19
N GLU A 96 0.42 17.77 16.15
CA GLU A 96 1.41 18.85 15.97
C GLU A 96 2.53 18.37 15.02
N PRO A 97 3.31 19.27 14.39
CA PRO A 97 4.33 18.91 13.39
C PRO A 97 5.44 17.94 13.86
N SER A 98 5.59 17.70 15.16
CA SER A 98 6.54 16.75 15.77
C SER A 98 5.99 15.32 15.96
N SER A 99 4.87 14.97 15.32
CA SER A 99 4.10 13.74 15.57
C SER A 99 4.73 12.42 15.05
N PRO A 100 4.26 11.23 15.50
CA PRO A 100 4.84 9.93 15.13
C PRO A 100 4.48 9.46 13.72
N GLN A 101 4.80 10.26 12.70
CA GLN A 101 4.45 10.04 11.28
C GLN A 101 5.04 8.75 10.71
N ALA A 102 6.28 8.42 11.09
CA ALA A 102 6.90 7.16 10.67
C ALA A 102 6.06 5.95 11.11
N ARG A 103 5.49 5.98 12.32
CA ARG A 103 4.62 4.89 12.81
C ARG A 103 3.27 4.86 12.10
N ALA A 104 2.71 6.01 11.77
CA ALA A 104 1.48 6.10 10.99
C ALA A 104 1.67 5.51 9.59
N TYR A 105 2.78 5.84 8.93
CA TYR A 105 3.19 5.26 7.65
C TYR A 105 3.38 3.74 7.74
N ASP A 106 4.12 3.25 8.73
CA ASP A 106 4.34 1.81 8.92
C ASP A 106 3.03 1.06 9.16
N LEU A 107 2.13 1.64 9.98
CA LEU A 107 0.83 1.06 10.29
C LEU A 107 -0.04 0.96 9.04
N VAL A 108 -0.11 2.01 8.22
CA VAL A 108 -0.89 1.97 6.96
C VAL A 108 -0.37 0.92 6.00
N ASN A 109 0.95 0.79 5.84
CA ASN A 109 1.51 -0.25 4.98
C ASN A 109 1.08 -1.65 5.45
N GLU A 110 1.06 -1.89 6.77
CA GLU A 110 0.58 -3.16 7.31
C GLU A 110 -0.93 -3.33 7.17
N MET A 111 -1.71 -2.24 7.28
CA MET A 111 -3.15 -2.26 7.04
C MET A 111 -3.46 -2.62 5.57
N PHE A 112 -2.73 -2.08 4.61
CA PHE A 112 -2.86 -2.46 3.19
C PHE A 112 -2.39 -3.88 2.91
N ASN A 113 -1.32 -4.34 3.57
CA ASN A 113 -0.93 -5.76 3.54
C ASN A 113 -2.07 -6.67 4.01
N LEU A 114 -2.83 -6.24 5.03
CA LEU A 114 -3.97 -7.00 5.54
C LEU A 114 -5.14 -7.03 4.54
N VAL A 115 -5.42 -5.94 3.81
CA VAL A 115 -6.43 -5.93 2.74
C VAL A 115 -6.12 -7.02 1.71
N VAL A 116 -4.87 -7.06 1.23
CA VAL A 116 -4.39 -8.09 0.30
C VAL A 116 -4.46 -9.49 0.90
N SER A 117 -4.00 -9.65 2.14
CA SER A 117 -3.99 -10.94 2.83
C SER A 117 -5.40 -11.50 3.04
N VAL A 118 -6.40 -10.66 3.29
CA VAL A 118 -7.79 -11.13 3.41
C VAL A 118 -8.26 -11.77 2.11
N GLU A 119 -7.95 -11.18 0.96
CA GLU A 119 -8.32 -11.78 -0.32
C GLU A 119 -7.49 -13.02 -0.63
N GLU A 120 -6.19 -13.00 -0.32
CA GLU A 120 -5.29 -14.14 -0.51
C GLU A 120 -5.75 -15.38 0.27
N PHE A 121 -6.14 -15.20 1.55
CA PHE A 121 -6.41 -16.32 2.46
C PHE A 121 -7.90 -16.66 2.65
N PHE A 122 -8.81 -15.69 2.52
CA PHE A 122 -10.25 -15.92 2.66
C PHE A 122 -11.00 -15.88 1.33
N GLY A 123 -10.34 -15.46 0.25
CA GLY A 123 -10.94 -15.36 -1.08
C GLY A 123 -11.80 -14.12 -1.29
N TYR A 124 -12.20 -13.93 -2.54
CA TYR A 124 -12.92 -12.75 -3.05
C TYR A 124 -14.16 -12.37 -2.24
N GLY A 125 -15.00 -13.34 -1.85
CA GLY A 125 -16.25 -13.08 -1.13
C GLY A 125 -16.05 -12.43 0.24
N TYR A 126 -15.00 -12.83 0.98
CA TYR A 126 -14.62 -12.19 2.23
C TYR A 126 -13.90 -10.86 1.99
N ALA A 127 -13.11 -10.77 0.93
CA ALA A 127 -12.40 -9.55 0.55
C ALA A 127 -13.37 -8.40 0.23
N ILE A 128 -14.43 -8.61 -0.57
CA ILE A 128 -15.43 -7.55 -0.82
C ILE A 128 -16.06 -7.06 0.49
N ARG A 129 -16.45 -7.99 1.37
CA ARG A 129 -17.04 -7.66 2.67
C ARG A 129 -16.06 -6.91 3.56
N PHE A 130 -14.78 -7.20 3.43
CA PHE A 130 -13.70 -6.49 4.12
C PHE A 130 -13.53 -5.10 3.55
N THR A 131 -13.41 -4.95 2.22
CA THR A 131 -13.32 -3.66 1.52
C THR A 131 -14.43 -2.72 1.95
N ALA A 132 -15.68 -3.18 2.04
CA ALA A 132 -16.81 -2.35 2.49
C ALA A 132 -16.61 -1.70 3.88
N ILE A 133 -15.81 -2.31 4.75
CA ILE A 133 -15.48 -1.79 6.09
C ILE A 133 -14.26 -0.86 6.04
N VAL A 134 -13.38 -1.07 5.08
CA VAL A 134 -12.18 -0.27 4.86
C VAL A 134 -12.52 1.07 4.19
N VAL A 135 -13.49 1.09 3.27
CA VAL A 135 -13.86 2.27 2.46
C VAL A 135 -13.99 3.57 3.29
N PRO A 136 -14.70 3.59 4.43
CA PRO A 136 -14.83 4.83 5.23
C PRO A 136 -13.51 5.37 5.77
N TRP A 137 -12.46 4.54 5.85
CA TRP A 137 -11.16 4.90 6.40
C TRP A 137 -10.15 5.30 5.32
N ILE A 138 -10.45 5.15 4.03
CA ILE A 138 -9.51 5.44 2.94
C ILE A 138 -8.87 6.84 3.07
N PRO A 139 -9.62 7.92 3.36
CA PRO A 139 -9.02 9.25 3.49
C PRO A 139 -7.92 9.32 4.57
N ASP A 140 -8.15 8.75 5.74
CA ASP A 140 -7.16 8.72 6.83
C ASP A 140 -5.96 7.83 6.46
N LEU A 141 -6.20 6.72 5.75
CA LEU A 141 -5.14 5.81 5.31
C LEU A 141 -4.22 6.45 4.27
N ILE A 142 -4.76 7.13 3.26
CA ILE A 142 -3.93 7.81 2.24
C ILE A 142 -3.19 9.01 2.82
N LEU A 143 -3.79 9.74 3.76
CA LEU A 143 -3.13 10.83 4.47
C LEU A 143 -1.94 10.34 5.28
N ALA A 144 -2.12 9.27 6.05
CA ALA A 144 -1.03 8.65 6.79
C ALA A 144 0.04 8.04 5.88
N LEU A 145 -0.34 7.51 4.71
CA LEU A 145 0.63 7.06 3.69
C LEU A 145 1.50 8.22 3.19
N GLY A 146 0.88 9.35 2.82
CA GLY A 146 1.59 10.54 2.33
C GLY A 146 2.34 11.33 3.42
N SER A 147 2.02 11.12 4.69
CA SER A 147 2.50 11.94 5.82
C SER A 147 4.03 12.11 5.89
N ILE A 148 4.80 11.10 5.48
CA ILE A 148 6.27 11.12 5.53
C ILE A 148 6.91 12.15 4.55
N HIS A 149 6.18 12.56 3.51
CA HIS A 149 6.61 13.58 2.54
C HIS A 149 5.94 14.93 2.78
N LEU A 150 4.69 14.95 3.25
CA LEU A 150 3.90 16.18 3.41
C LEU A 150 4.51 17.19 4.40
N LEU A 151 5.16 16.73 5.49
CA LEU A 151 5.79 17.65 6.45
C LEU A 151 7.21 18.11 6.07
N LYS A 152 7.87 17.44 5.12
CA LYS A 152 9.18 17.88 4.63
C LYS A 152 9.08 19.09 3.71
N GLN A 153 7.94 19.28 3.05
CA GLN A 153 7.68 20.50 2.28
C GLN A 153 7.44 21.72 3.18
N THR A 154 7.09 21.52 4.46
CA THR A 154 6.86 22.60 5.43
C THR A 154 8.12 23.02 6.19
N GLN A 155 9.17 22.20 6.17
CA GLN A 155 10.50 22.53 6.66
C GLN A 155 11.42 22.74 5.45
N GLU A 156 11.54 23.99 4.98
CA GLU A 156 12.61 24.39 4.08
C GLU A 156 13.96 24.01 4.69
N GLU A 157 14.60 22.95 4.17
CA GLU A 157 16.06 22.74 4.03
C GLU A 157 16.40 21.26 3.82
N GLY A 158 17.12 20.97 2.73
CA GLY A 158 17.83 19.70 2.54
C GLY A 158 17.20 18.72 1.54
N VAL A 159 17.33 19.07 0.25
CA VAL A 159 17.30 18.09 -0.85
C VAL A 159 18.38 17.04 -0.57
N GLY A 160 18.02 15.88 0.00
CA GLY A 160 18.95 14.75 0.09
C GLY A 160 18.76 13.72 1.20
N SER A 161 17.92 13.91 2.22
CA SER A 161 18.09 13.12 3.46
C SER A 161 17.13 11.94 3.70
N VAL A 162 16.20 11.57 2.80
CA VAL A 162 15.28 10.41 3.06
C VAL A 162 15.41 9.23 2.09
N LEU A 163 16.17 9.36 1.01
CA LEU A 163 16.68 8.16 0.32
C LEU A 163 17.67 7.36 1.21
N SER A 164 18.06 7.91 2.36
CA SER A 164 18.99 7.35 3.34
C SER A 164 18.28 6.73 4.57
N ARG A 165 17.07 6.17 4.43
CA ARG A 165 16.63 5.18 5.42
C ARG A 165 17.16 3.81 4.97
N ASN A 166 18.43 3.61 5.31
CA ASN A 166 19.33 2.52 4.95
C ASN A 166 18.96 1.14 5.55
N ASP A 167 17.69 0.92 5.86
CA ASP A 167 17.18 -0.44 6.02
C ASP A 167 16.64 -0.85 4.67
N ARG A 168 17.11 -1.98 4.13
CA ARG A 168 16.53 -2.64 2.96
C ARG A 168 15.07 -2.97 3.26
N LEU A 169 14.19 -1.98 3.15
CA LEU A 169 12.76 -2.14 3.31
C LEU A 169 12.31 -2.88 2.08
N SER A 170 12.31 -4.21 2.20
CA SER A 170 11.70 -5.09 1.22
C SER A 170 10.33 -4.53 0.87
N LEU A 171 10.04 -4.47 -0.43
CA LEU A 171 8.81 -3.90 -0.93
C LEU A 171 7.62 -4.47 -0.14
N SER A 172 6.80 -3.61 0.44
CA SER A 172 5.64 -4.06 1.20
C SER A 172 4.76 -4.95 0.30
N SER A 173 4.21 -6.04 0.83
CA SER A 173 3.50 -7.03 0.02
C SER A 173 2.35 -6.44 -0.80
N TRP A 174 1.65 -5.43 -0.28
CA TRP A 174 0.56 -4.80 -1.03
C TRP A 174 1.03 -4.08 -2.30
N LYS A 175 2.21 -3.45 -2.29
CA LYS A 175 2.80 -2.79 -3.46
C LYS A 175 3.27 -3.80 -4.51
N ASN A 176 3.81 -4.94 -4.06
CA ASN A 176 4.12 -6.06 -4.97
C ASN A 176 2.84 -6.55 -5.68
N ILE A 177 1.76 -6.77 -4.92
CA ILE A 177 0.49 -7.24 -5.48
C ILE A 177 -0.15 -6.18 -6.39
N LEU A 178 -0.04 -4.90 -6.03
CA LEU A 178 -0.45 -3.79 -6.91
C LEU A 178 0.27 -3.87 -8.26
N ALA A 179 1.60 -3.99 -8.25
CA ALA A 179 2.37 -4.08 -9.49
C ALA A 179 1.99 -5.31 -10.33
N ILE A 180 1.76 -6.47 -9.68
CA ILE A 180 1.31 -7.69 -10.37
C ILE A 180 -0.06 -7.48 -11.03
N VAL A 181 -1.02 -6.87 -10.32
CA VAL A 181 -2.36 -6.58 -10.86
C VAL A 181 -2.27 -5.65 -12.07
N GLU A 182 -1.41 -4.64 -12.01
CA GLU A 182 -1.24 -3.66 -13.08
C GLU A 182 -0.56 -4.25 -14.32
N VAL A 183 0.47 -5.09 -14.15
CA VAL A 183 1.10 -5.82 -15.26
C VAL A 183 0.10 -6.78 -15.91
N GLN A 184 -0.73 -7.48 -15.12
CA GLN A 184 -1.75 -8.36 -15.67
C GLN A 184 -2.78 -7.59 -16.50
N GLU A 185 -3.18 -6.40 -16.04
CA GLU A 185 -4.10 -5.54 -16.80
C GLU A 185 -3.49 -5.05 -18.11
N LEU A 186 -2.20 -4.69 -18.12
CA LEU A 186 -1.47 -4.33 -19.33
C LEU A 186 -1.47 -5.45 -20.38
N ILE A 187 -1.16 -6.68 -19.95
CA ILE A 187 -1.13 -7.85 -20.86
C ILE A 187 -2.51 -8.11 -21.46
N ILE A 188 -3.58 -8.01 -20.66
CA ILE A 188 -4.96 -8.22 -21.13
C ILE A 188 -5.37 -7.16 -22.16
N LEU A 189 -4.95 -5.90 -21.98
CA LEU A 189 -5.23 -4.82 -22.92
C LEU A 189 -4.51 -5.00 -24.26
N GLU A 190 -3.34 -5.65 -24.27
CA GLU A 190 -2.54 -5.90 -25.48
C GLU A 190 -3.04 -7.12 -26.28
N GLU A 191 -3.52 -8.17 -25.61
CA GLU A 191 -3.82 -9.45 -26.25
C GLU A 191 -5.25 -9.54 -26.87
N GLU A 192 -6.07 -8.48 -26.81
CA GLU A 192 -7.48 -8.40 -27.31
C GLU A 192 -8.33 -9.68 -27.05
N THR A 193 -7.98 -10.45 -26.03
CA THR A 193 -8.57 -11.77 -25.81
C THR A 193 -9.74 -11.63 -24.85
N GLU A 194 -10.92 -12.13 -25.24
CA GLU A 194 -12.12 -12.26 -24.38
C GLU A 194 -11.91 -13.22 -23.18
N PHE A 195 -10.67 -13.62 -22.88
CA PHE A 195 -10.38 -14.37 -21.68
C PHE A 195 -10.42 -13.38 -20.50
N ILE A 196 -11.46 -13.50 -19.68
CA ILE A 196 -11.50 -12.89 -18.34
C ILE A 196 -10.78 -13.88 -17.44
N PRO A 197 -9.45 -13.80 -17.23
CA PRO A 197 -8.89 -14.49 -16.08
C PRO A 197 -9.61 -13.90 -14.88
N ASN A 198 -10.14 -14.75 -14.00
CA ASN A 198 -10.56 -14.32 -12.66
C ASN A 198 -9.40 -13.53 -12.08
N SER A 199 -9.44 -12.19 -12.17
CA SER A 199 -8.27 -11.36 -11.95
C SER A 199 -7.87 -11.60 -10.52
N ARG A 200 -6.71 -12.22 -10.31
CA ARG A 200 -6.24 -12.50 -8.96
C ARG A 200 -6.25 -11.15 -8.23
N PHE A 201 -6.93 -11.08 -7.09
CA PHE A 201 -7.11 -9.84 -6.33
C PHE A 201 -8.13 -8.81 -6.87
N SER A 202 -9.27 -9.24 -7.44
CA SER A 202 -10.35 -8.34 -7.91
C SER A 202 -10.88 -7.39 -6.84
N ALA A 203 -10.99 -7.81 -5.57
CA ALA A 203 -11.52 -6.94 -4.52
C ALA A 203 -10.50 -5.88 -4.09
N PHE A 204 -9.22 -6.24 -4.04
CA PHE A 204 -8.12 -5.31 -3.86
C PHE A 204 -8.02 -4.30 -5.02
N LYS A 205 -8.20 -4.75 -6.27
CA LYS A 205 -8.26 -3.84 -7.44
C LYS A 205 -9.35 -2.77 -7.25
N LYS A 206 -10.57 -3.17 -6.89
CA LYS A 206 -11.66 -2.21 -6.57
C LYS A 206 -11.31 -1.27 -5.42
N PHE A 207 -10.63 -1.77 -4.40
CA PHE A 207 -10.15 -0.95 -3.29
C PHE A 207 -9.14 0.12 -3.78
N VAL A 208 -8.19 -0.28 -4.63
CA VAL A 208 -7.20 0.64 -5.23
C VAL A 208 -7.87 1.67 -6.14
N GLU A 209 -8.88 1.29 -6.94
CA GLU A 209 -9.65 2.22 -7.77
C GLU A 209 -10.32 3.33 -6.93
N LEU A 210 -10.95 2.95 -5.81
CA LEU A 210 -11.54 3.91 -4.86
C LEU A 210 -10.48 4.81 -4.21
N MET A 211 -9.34 4.24 -3.84
CA MET A 211 -8.20 4.99 -3.33
C MET A 211 -7.70 6.03 -4.33
N THR A 212 -7.56 5.64 -5.61
CA THR A 212 -7.14 6.52 -6.71
C THR A 212 -8.13 7.65 -6.95
N GLN A 213 -9.44 7.38 -6.92
CA GLN A 213 -10.47 8.41 -7.05
C GLN A 213 -10.35 9.47 -5.95
N ILE A 214 -10.12 9.05 -4.70
CA ILE A 214 -9.94 9.98 -3.58
C ILE A 214 -8.61 10.72 -3.68
N LEU A 215 -7.51 10.04 -4.02
CA LEU A 215 -6.20 10.68 -4.22
C LEU A 215 -6.28 11.82 -5.25
N LYS A 216 -6.99 11.62 -6.35
CA LYS A 216 -7.17 12.64 -7.41
C LYS A 216 -7.86 13.92 -6.93
N THR A 217 -8.53 13.90 -5.78
CA THR A 217 -9.15 15.10 -5.18
C THR A 217 -8.17 15.96 -4.37
N ASN A 218 -6.98 15.42 -4.03
CA ASN A 218 -5.98 16.13 -3.23
C ASN A 218 -4.58 15.95 -3.86
N ASN A 219 -4.18 16.93 -4.66
CA ASN A 219 -2.92 16.91 -5.40
C ASN A 219 -1.69 16.76 -4.50
N THR A 220 -1.68 17.37 -3.31
CA THR A 220 -0.54 17.28 -2.39
C THR A 220 -0.36 15.87 -1.85
N VAL A 221 -1.45 15.21 -1.46
CA VAL A 221 -1.41 13.81 -1.00
C VAL A 221 -1.11 12.87 -2.16
N LEU A 222 -1.67 13.14 -3.34
CA LEU A 222 -1.38 12.39 -4.56
C LEU A 222 0.11 12.46 -4.91
N ASP A 223 0.70 13.65 -4.90
CA ASP A 223 2.12 13.88 -5.19
C ASP A 223 3.02 13.12 -4.20
N ALA A 224 2.71 13.21 -2.90
CA ALA A 224 3.43 12.47 -1.86
C ALA A 224 3.32 10.94 -2.02
N VAL A 225 2.12 10.42 -2.30
CA VAL A 225 1.88 8.97 -2.45
C VAL A 225 2.50 8.44 -3.74
N GLY A 226 2.39 9.17 -4.84
CA GLY A 226 3.03 8.79 -6.10
C GLY A 226 4.55 8.75 -5.98
N ALA A 227 5.16 9.73 -5.33
CA ALA A 227 6.60 9.74 -5.06
C ALA A 227 7.05 8.55 -4.21
N ILE A 228 6.25 8.11 -3.22
CA ILE A 228 6.54 6.88 -2.45
C ILE A 228 6.58 5.66 -3.38
N LEU A 229 5.56 5.50 -4.23
CA LEU A 229 5.51 4.36 -5.16
C LEU A 229 6.65 4.39 -6.18
N LEU A 230 7.08 5.57 -6.64
CA LEU A 230 8.22 5.70 -7.53
C LEU A 230 9.56 5.42 -6.84
N ALA A 231 9.70 5.79 -5.56
CA ALA A 231 10.86 5.40 -4.76
C ALA A 231 10.92 3.87 -4.59
N ASP A 232 9.78 3.21 -4.42
CA ASP A 232 9.69 1.75 -4.41
C ASP A 232 10.03 1.13 -5.78
N SER A 233 9.59 1.74 -6.90
CA SER A 233 10.00 1.32 -8.25
C SER A 233 11.51 1.44 -8.44
N LEU A 234 12.12 2.50 -7.91
CA LEU A 234 13.56 2.69 -7.98
C LEU A 234 14.31 1.59 -7.21
N GLN A 235 13.82 1.21 -6.02
CA GLN A 235 14.37 0.08 -5.27
C GLN A 235 14.20 -1.23 -6.04
N ALA A 236 13.03 -1.46 -6.65
CA ALA A 236 12.78 -2.64 -7.46
C ALA A 236 13.69 -2.72 -8.70
N LEU A 237 14.06 -1.58 -9.29
CA LEU A 237 15.02 -1.52 -10.39
C LEU A 237 16.41 -1.98 -9.93
N GLN A 238 16.87 -1.52 -8.75
CA GLN A 238 18.14 -1.97 -8.15
C GLN A 238 18.13 -3.48 -7.84
N ASP A 239 16.97 -4.01 -7.44
CA ASP A 239 16.78 -5.43 -7.17
C ASP A 239 16.52 -6.26 -8.45
N LYS A 240 16.60 -5.63 -9.64
CA LYS A 240 16.34 -6.23 -10.97
C LYS A 240 14.96 -6.87 -11.10
N ASN A 241 13.96 -6.33 -10.40
CA ASN A 241 12.59 -6.80 -10.47
C ASN A 241 11.76 -5.94 -11.43
N TYR A 242 12.02 -6.11 -12.72
CA TYR A 242 11.45 -5.26 -13.78
C TYR A 242 9.92 -5.37 -13.91
N ASN A 243 9.32 -6.49 -13.49
CA ASN A 243 7.86 -6.63 -13.44
C ASN A 243 7.25 -5.64 -12.44
N ILE A 244 7.88 -5.48 -11.27
CA ILE A 244 7.41 -4.53 -10.26
C ILE A 244 7.60 -3.11 -10.77
N VAL A 245 8.77 -2.82 -11.35
CA VAL A 245 9.08 -1.52 -11.95
C VAL A 245 7.99 -1.13 -12.94
N LEU A 246 7.71 -2.00 -13.92
CA LEU A 246 6.69 -1.77 -14.95
C LEU A 246 5.29 -1.56 -14.34
N GLY A 247 4.87 -2.42 -13.41
CA GLY A 247 3.53 -2.33 -12.81
C GLY A 247 3.31 -1.08 -11.96
N LEU A 248 4.30 -0.69 -11.13
CA LEU A 248 4.21 0.52 -10.33
C LEU A 248 4.29 1.79 -11.18
N LEU A 249 5.15 1.82 -12.21
CA LEU A 249 5.20 2.92 -13.19
C LEU A 249 3.89 3.05 -13.94
N HIS A 250 3.32 1.94 -14.40
CA HIS A 250 2.02 1.95 -15.07
C HIS A 250 0.94 2.55 -14.17
N PHE A 251 0.88 2.10 -12.91
CA PHE A 251 -0.06 2.66 -11.95
C PHE A 251 0.10 4.17 -11.77
N VAL A 252 1.31 4.64 -11.53
CA VAL A 252 1.56 6.07 -11.28
C VAL A 252 1.29 6.89 -12.55
N CYS A 253 1.93 6.56 -13.68
CA CYS A 253 1.80 7.33 -14.91
C CYS A 253 0.38 7.28 -15.48
N VAL A 254 -0.24 6.10 -15.56
CA VAL A 254 -1.53 5.91 -16.25
C VAL A 254 -2.72 6.08 -15.31
N LYS A 255 -2.68 5.55 -14.08
CA LYS A 255 -3.85 5.59 -13.19
C LYS A 255 -3.88 6.85 -12.33
N LEU A 256 -2.73 7.32 -11.82
CA LEU A 256 -2.68 8.52 -10.98
C LEU A 256 -2.55 9.83 -11.78
N VAL A 257 -1.62 9.88 -12.74
CA VAL A 257 -1.24 11.12 -13.45
C VAL A 257 -2.06 11.38 -14.71
N LYS A 258 -2.29 10.39 -15.59
CA LYS A 258 -2.95 10.51 -16.92
C LYS A 258 -4.47 10.84 -16.90
N SER A 259 -4.96 11.58 -15.91
CA SER A 259 -6.29 12.22 -16.00
C SER A 259 -6.19 13.48 -16.85
N GLU A 260 -7.23 13.78 -17.65
CA GLU A 260 -7.40 14.99 -18.48
C GLU A 260 -7.17 16.31 -17.72
N ASP A 261 -7.15 16.28 -16.38
CA ASP A 261 -6.92 17.43 -15.49
C ASP A 261 -5.42 17.68 -15.12
N CYS A 262 -4.46 17.01 -15.75
CA CYS A 262 -3.05 17.03 -15.30
C CYS A 262 -2.37 18.41 -15.40
N GLU A 263 -2.78 19.25 -16.35
CA GLU A 263 -2.20 20.59 -16.58
C GLU A 263 -2.38 21.55 -15.38
N GLN A 264 -3.30 21.26 -14.45
CA GLN A 264 -3.54 22.07 -13.24
C GLN A 264 -2.94 21.47 -11.96
N LYS A 265 -2.23 20.35 -12.03
CA LYS A 265 -1.76 19.63 -10.84
C LYS A 265 -0.29 19.93 -10.54
N GLU A 266 -0.03 20.61 -9.43
CA GLU A 266 1.32 20.87 -8.91
C GLU A 266 1.96 19.57 -8.35
N LEU A 267 2.41 18.66 -9.23
CA LEU A 267 2.96 17.32 -8.87
C LEU A 267 4.49 17.30 -8.81
N LYS A 268 5.07 18.15 -7.97
CA LYS A 268 6.53 18.39 -7.92
C LYS A 268 7.33 17.13 -7.56
N LEU A 269 6.89 16.35 -6.57
CA LEU A 269 7.61 15.18 -6.10
C LEU A 269 7.55 14.03 -7.10
N ILE A 270 6.39 13.79 -7.72
CA ILE A 270 6.22 12.78 -8.78
C ILE A 270 7.11 13.12 -9.96
N LEU A 271 7.06 14.35 -10.47
CA LEU A 271 7.85 14.76 -11.64
C LEU A 271 9.35 14.59 -11.39
N ALA A 272 9.87 15.09 -10.25
CA ALA A 272 11.27 14.92 -9.89
C ALA A 272 11.67 13.43 -9.75
N SER A 273 10.78 12.59 -9.21
CA SER A 273 11.01 11.15 -9.09
C SER A 273 10.98 10.44 -10.44
N LEU A 274 10.10 10.85 -11.36
CA LEU A 274 10.01 10.32 -12.72
C LEU A 274 11.26 10.66 -13.54
N GLU A 275 11.75 11.90 -13.48
CA GLU A 275 13.00 12.31 -14.14
C GLU A 275 14.19 11.44 -13.69
N GLN A 276 14.32 11.25 -12.37
CA GLN A 276 15.37 10.40 -11.81
C GLN A 276 15.25 8.95 -12.26
N LEU A 277 14.03 8.40 -12.25
CA LEU A 277 13.78 7.01 -12.62
C LEU A 277 13.98 6.80 -14.13
N HIS A 278 13.55 7.74 -14.97
CA HIS A 278 13.75 7.70 -16.42
C HIS A 278 15.23 7.64 -16.78
N SER A 279 16.06 8.52 -16.20
CA SER A 279 17.52 8.50 -16.43
C SER A 279 18.13 7.15 -16.09
N LYS A 280 17.73 6.53 -14.96
CA LYS A 280 18.24 5.22 -14.54
C LYS A 280 17.75 4.07 -15.41
N LEU A 281 16.50 4.10 -15.86
CA LEU A 281 15.95 3.10 -16.77
C LEU A 281 16.67 3.11 -18.11
N GLN A 282 17.00 4.28 -18.64
CA GLN A 282 17.79 4.40 -19.87
C GLN A 282 19.17 3.74 -19.71
N THR A 283 19.89 4.05 -18.63
CA THR A 283 21.19 3.42 -18.34
C THR A 283 21.07 1.89 -18.23
N GLU A 284 20.12 1.37 -17.45
CA GLU A 284 19.95 -0.09 -17.29
C GLU A 284 19.57 -0.77 -18.62
N THR A 285 18.78 -0.09 -19.47
CA THR A 285 18.38 -0.60 -20.79
C THR A 285 19.56 -0.70 -21.76
N GLU A 286 20.51 0.24 -21.68
CA GLU A 286 21.75 0.23 -22.47
C GLU A 286 22.72 -0.86 -22.01
N GLU A 287 22.75 -1.15 -20.71
CA GLU A 287 23.56 -2.23 -20.12
C GLU A 287 23.03 -3.63 -20.46
N LEU A 288 21.73 -3.77 -20.75
CA LEU A 288 21.10 -5.03 -21.12
C LEU A 288 21.26 -5.36 -22.62
N GLY A 289 21.59 -6.62 -22.92
CA GLY A 289 21.73 -7.11 -24.29
C GLY A 289 20.41 -7.17 -25.07
N ASN A 290 20.49 -7.07 -26.41
CA ASN A 290 19.35 -6.95 -27.31
C ASN A 290 18.34 -8.12 -27.32
N GLY A 291 18.64 -9.25 -26.66
CA GLY A 291 17.79 -10.45 -26.64
C GLY A 291 17.10 -10.73 -25.30
N ASP A 292 17.21 -9.82 -24.33
CA ASP A 292 16.66 -10.06 -22.99
C ASP A 292 15.17 -9.67 -22.92
N HIS A 293 14.32 -10.59 -22.46
CA HIS A 293 12.90 -10.31 -22.15
C HIS A 293 12.81 -9.14 -21.15
N ASP A 294 13.78 -9.01 -20.25
CA ASP A 294 13.81 -7.94 -19.28
C ASP A 294 14.04 -6.56 -19.91
N ARG A 295 14.79 -6.50 -21.02
CA ARG A 295 14.97 -5.28 -21.81
C ARG A 295 13.64 -4.81 -22.42
N GLU A 296 12.82 -5.74 -22.89
CA GLU A 296 11.49 -5.39 -23.42
C GLU A 296 10.59 -4.75 -22.35
N LYS A 297 10.63 -5.26 -21.12
CA LYS A 297 9.88 -4.66 -19.99
C LYS A 297 10.36 -3.24 -19.68
N LEU A 298 11.66 -2.99 -19.73
CA LEU A 298 12.22 -1.65 -19.53
C LEU A 298 11.83 -0.69 -20.64
N ILE A 299 11.86 -1.13 -21.90
CA ILE A 299 11.40 -0.31 -23.03
C ILE A 299 9.93 0.05 -22.87
N ARG A 300 9.08 -0.92 -22.48
CA ARG A 300 7.67 -0.66 -22.16
C ARG A 300 7.52 0.33 -21.01
N ALA A 301 8.35 0.21 -19.96
CA ALA A 301 8.35 1.13 -18.84
C ALA A 301 8.75 2.56 -19.26
N ILE A 302 9.73 2.71 -20.16
CA ILE A 302 10.15 4.00 -20.73
C ILE A 302 9.02 4.63 -21.56
N ALA A 303 8.29 3.86 -22.34
CA ALA A 303 7.16 4.36 -23.13
C ALA A 303 6.01 4.95 -22.27
N LEU A 304 5.93 4.61 -20.97
CA LEU A 304 4.93 5.16 -20.06
C LEU A 304 5.20 6.63 -19.68
N PHE A 305 6.42 7.12 -19.92
CA PHE A 305 6.81 8.50 -19.60
C PHE A 305 6.37 9.49 -20.69
N ASP A 306 6.32 9.07 -21.96
CA ASP A 306 5.95 9.91 -23.11
C ASP A 306 4.67 10.74 -22.89
N PRO A 307 3.52 10.18 -22.46
CA PRO A 307 2.31 10.96 -22.24
C PRO A 307 2.41 11.92 -21.04
N VAL A 308 3.31 11.66 -20.09
CA VAL A 308 3.49 12.49 -18.89
C VAL A 308 4.38 13.70 -19.19
N PHE A 309 5.44 13.54 -19.98
CA PHE A 309 6.33 14.65 -20.34
C PHE A 309 5.79 15.49 -21.52
N MET A 310 5.04 14.89 -22.46
CA MET A 310 4.39 15.66 -23.53
C MET A 310 3.29 16.60 -23.02
N SER A 311 2.72 16.35 -21.83
CA SER A 311 1.75 17.23 -21.18
C SER A 311 2.38 18.32 -20.31
N SER A 312 3.70 18.24 -20.03
CA SER A 312 4.44 19.28 -19.30
C SER A 312 5.13 20.30 -20.20
N ASP A 313 5.29 20.02 -21.49
CA ASP A 313 6.00 20.88 -22.46
C ASP A 313 5.15 22.03 -23.06
N PHE A 314 3.91 22.22 -22.56
CA PHE A 314 3.07 23.39 -22.85
C PHE A 314 2.69 24.15 -21.56
N GLY A 315 3.70 24.55 -20.78
CA GLY A 315 3.56 25.44 -19.61
C GLY A 315 4.45 26.66 -19.70
#